data_AF-A0A4V4IXS8-F1
#
_entry.id   AF-A0A4V4IXS8-F1
#
_cell.length_a   1.000
_cell.length_b   1.000
_cell.length_c   1.000
_cell.angle_alpha   90.00
_cell.angle_beta   90.00
_cell.angle_gamma   90.00
#
_symmetry.space_group_name_H-M   'P 1'
#
loop_
_entity.id
_entity.type
_entity.pdbx_description
1 polymer ?
#
loop_
_entity_poly.entity_id
_entity_poly.type
_entity_poly.pdbx_seq_one_letter_code
_entity_poly.pdbx_strand_id
1 'polypeptide(L)'
;MLLTIYTPSSRPRRQQQHHRHPRPRPFPALVRPRHCLAALLAVSNAMPRPRYSQSSVSDARPLARPLEFEFSKRVSRSRIFKASMTERLASWSTIDLSARGIPTEEIINAYRWFGNGGLGVILTGNLIVDAVNIEGAGNLIIPPDAPF
;
A
#
# COMPACT_ATOMS: atom_id res chain seq x y z
N MET A 1 -28.68 5.90 -33.31
CA MET A 1 -30.12 5.68 -33.52
C MET A 1 -30.50 4.46 -32.69
N LEU A 2 -30.77 4.62 -31.38
CA LEU A 2 -32.11 4.51 -30.75
C LEU A 2 -32.89 3.28 -31.27
N LEU A 3 -33.40 2.32 -30.48
CA LEU A 3 -34.10 2.47 -29.20
C LEU A 3 -34.32 1.09 -28.51
N THR A 4 -34.35 1.14 -27.18
CA THR A 4 -34.90 0.25 -26.13
C THR A 4 -36.26 -0.41 -26.49
N ILE A 5 -36.74 -1.50 -25.83
CA ILE A 5 -37.86 -1.57 -24.83
C ILE A 5 -38.24 -3.08 -24.65
N TYR A 6 -38.10 -3.69 -23.46
CA TYR A 6 -39.16 -4.07 -22.46
C TYR A 6 -40.32 -4.94 -23.01
N THR A 7 -40.77 -6.05 -22.39
CA THR A 7 -41.81 -6.16 -21.32
C THR A 7 -42.17 -7.69 -21.15
N PRO A 8 -43.15 -8.13 -20.31
CA PRO A 8 -43.22 -8.31 -18.86
C PRO A 8 -43.30 -9.80 -18.40
N SER A 9 -43.12 -10.08 -17.10
CA SER A 9 -43.55 -11.37 -16.48
C SER A 9 -44.65 -11.12 -15.45
N SER A 10 -45.81 -11.68 -15.74
CA SER A 10 -47.05 -11.66 -14.96
C SER A 10 -47.10 -12.79 -13.92
N ARG A 11 -47.36 -12.48 -12.65
CA ARG A 11 -47.85 -13.44 -11.64
C ARG A 11 -49.02 -12.86 -10.82
N PRO A 12 -49.94 -13.70 -10.32
CA PRO A 12 -51.33 -13.32 -10.08
C PRO A 12 -51.60 -12.69 -8.71
N ARG A 13 -52.65 -11.86 -8.69
CA ARG A 13 -53.24 -11.17 -7.53
C ARG A 13 -53.70 -12.14 -6.43
N ARG A 14 -53.16 -11.98 -5.22
CA ARG A 14 -53.81 -12.39 -3.96
C ARG A 14 -54.67 -11.23 -3.46
N GLN A 15 -55.97 -11.47 -3.28
CA GLN A 15 -56.91 -10.52 -2.67
C GLN A 15 -56.46 -10.19 -1.24
N GLN A 16 -56.21 -8.91 -0.98
CA GLN A 16 -55.92 -8.38 0.35
C GLN A 16 -57.24 -8.08 1.07
N GLN A 17 -57.48 -8.77 2.18
CA GLN A 17 -58.52 -8.40 3.14
C GLN A 17 -58.03 -7.21 3.97
N HIS A 18 -58.82 -6.14 4.01
CA HIS A 18 -58.50 -4.90 4.73
C HIS A 18 -58.60 -5.09 6.24
N HIS A 19 -57.47 -5.29 6.92
CA HIS A 19 -57.34 -5.02 8.34
C HIS A 19 -56.85 -3.57 8.53
N ARG A 20 -57.70 -2.75 9.16
CA ARG A 20 -57.41 -1.34 9.44
C ARG A 20 -56.29 -1.24 10.48
N HIS A 21 -55.12 -0.74 10.07
CA HIS A 21 -54.01 -0.43 10.97
C HIS A 21 -54.36 0.78 11.87
N PRO A 22 -54.09 0.71 13.19
CA PRO A 22 -54.21 1.86 14.08
C PRO A 22 -53.13 2.92 13.77
N ARG A 23 -53.50 4.20 13.88
CA ARG A 23 -52.61 5.33 13.56
C ARG A 23 -51.37 5.35 14.48
N PRO A 24 -50.19 5.73 13.96
CA PRO A 24 -48.97 5.82 14.76
C PRO A 24 -49.08 6.92 15.82
N ARG A 25 -48.58 6.63 17.03
CA ARG A 25 -48.46 7.61 18.12
C ARG A 25 -47.39 8.65 17.76
N PRO A 26 -47.54 9.91 18.20
CA PRO A 26 -46.54 10.95 17.93
C PRO A 26 -45.18 10.57 18.56
N PHE A 27 -44.10 10.79 17.80
CA PHE A 27 -42.73 10.60 18.26
C PHE A 27 -42.41 11.55 19.42
N PRO A 28 -41.75 11.09 20.50
CA PRO A 28 -41.28 11.99 21.54
C PRO A 28 -40.17 12.89 20.98
N ALA A 29 -40.19 14.15 21.41
CA ALA A 29 -39.23 15.17 21.00
C ALA A 29 -37.78 14.71 21.24
N LEU A 30 -36.92 14.96 20.26
CA LEU A 30 -35.49 14.67 20.26
C LEU A 30 -34.81 15.46 21.40
N VAL A 31 -34.64 14.84 22.56
CA VAL A 31 -33.80 15.37 23.64
C VAL A 31 -32.37 15.36 23.13
N ARG A 32 -31.85 16.52 22.71
CA ARG A 32 -30.44 16.69 22.32
C ARG A 32 -29.57 16.31 23.52
N PRO A 33 -28.76 15.24 23.46
CA PRO A 33 -27.89 14.90 24.57
C PRO A 33 -26.80 15.97 24.66
N ARG A 34 -26.73 16.68 25.78
CA ARG A 34 -25.68 17.68 26.14
C ARG A 34 -24.27 17.08 26.29
N HIS A 35 -23.99 15.91 25.72
CA HIS A 35 -22.79 15.11 26.00
C HIS A 35 -21.70 15.21 24.91
N CYS A 36 -21.90 15.98 23.84
CA CYS A 36 -20.87 16.14 22.80
C CYS A 36 -19.70 17.07 23.19
N LEU A 37 -19.79 17.88 24.26
CA LEU A 37 -18.69 18.78 24.63
C LEU A 37 -17.59 18.09 25.45
N ALA A 38 -17.90 17.00 26.16
CA ALA A 38 -16.91 16.29 26.98
C ALA A 38 -15.93 15.44 26.15
N ALA A 39 -16.37 14.91 25.00
CA ALA A 39 -15.52 14.08 24.13
C ALA A 39 -14.45 14.90 23.40
N LEU A 40 -14.71 16.18 23.12
CA LEU A 40 -13.74 17.07 22.45
C LEU A 40 -12.64 17.54 23.42
N LEU A 41 -12.97 17.70 24.71
CA LEU A 41 -12.01 18.10 25.74
C LEU A 41 -11.10 16.94 26.21
N ALA A 42 -11.53 15.69 26.05
CA ALA A 42 -10.74 14.52 26.45
C ALA A 42 -9.51 14.26 25.56
N VAL A 43 -9.53 14.72 24.29
CA VAL A 43 -8.37 14.60 23.39
C VAL A 43 -7.33 15.69 23.67
N SER A 44 -7.75 16.84 24.21
CA SER A 44 -6.84 17.97 24.49
C SER A 44 -5.91 17.75 25.68
N ASN A 45 -6.19 16.76 26.55
CA ASN A 45 -5.43 16.50 27.77
C ASN A 45 -4.68 15.14 27.76
N ALA A 46 -4.65 14.45 26.63
CA ALA A 46 -3.79 13.29 26.47
C ALA A 46 -2.34 13.77 26.38
N MET A 47 -1.63 13.76 27.51
CA MET A 47 -0.18 13.92 27.53
C MET A 47 0.42 12.97 26.49
N PRO A 48 1.15 13.47 25.48
CA PRO A 48 1.83 12.59 24.54
C PRO A 48 2.72 11.66 25.37
N ARG A 49 2.69 10.36 25.07
CA ARG A 49 3.57 9.40 25.75
C ARG A 49 4.99 9.97 25.73
N PRO A 50 5.71 10.02 26.88
CA PRO A 50 7.07 10.51 26.91
C PRO A 50 7.84 9.79 25.82
N ARG A 51 8.42 10.55 24.89
CA ARG A 51 9.44 9.98 24.00
C ARG A 51 10.52 9.43 24.92
N TYR A 52 10.93 8.18 24.70
CA TYR A 52 12.06 7.61 25.44
C TYR A 52 13.18 8.66 25.44
N SER A 53 13.60 9.08 26.64
CA SER A 53 14.75 9.97 26.76
C SER A 53 15.90 9.30 26.03
N GLN A 54 16.61 10.05 25.19
CA GLN A 54 17.76 9.50 24.49
C GLN A 54 18.71 8.93 25.55
N SER A 55 18.89 7.61 25.54
CA SER A 55 20.07 7.03 26.14
C SER A 55 21.28 7.61 25.41
N SER A 56 22.39 7.77 26.13
CA SER A 56 23.66 8.31 25.61
C SER A 56 23.93 7.79 24.19
N VAL A 57 24.33 8.70 23.28
CA VAL A 57 24.64 8.39 21.87
C VAL A 57 25.40 7.06 21.77
N SER A 58 24.78 6.06 21.16
CA SER A 58 25.37 4.74 21.01
C SER A 58 26.40 4.74 19.88
N ASP A 59 27.47 3.97 20.07
CA ASP A 59 28.54 3.83 19.08
C ASP A 59 28.05 3.05 17.84
N ALA A 60 28.07 3.71 16.68
CA ALA A 60 27.62 3.13 15.41
C ALA A 60 28.69 2.27 14.70
N ARG A 61 29.95 2.25 15.17
CA ARG A 61 31.05 1.47 14.56
C ARG A 61 30.72 -0.01 14.30
N PRO A 62 29.93 -0.73 15.13
CA PRO A 62 29.55 -2.11 14.84
C PRO A 62 28.80 -2.29 13.51
N LEU A 63 28.05 -1.27 13.06
CA LEU A 63 27.33 -1.32 11.78
C LEU A 63 28.27 -1.28 10.57
N ALA A 64 29.44 -0.66 10.70
CA ALA A 64 30.44 -0.58 9.63
C ALA A 64 31.33 -1.84 9.54
N ARG A 65 31.19 -2.80 10.48
CA ARG A 65 32.01 -4.02 10.48
C ARG A 65 31.54 -5.01 9.41
N PRO A 66 32.45 -5.79 8.81
CA PRO A 66 32.06 -6.87 7.93
C PRO A 66 31.12 -7.89 8.59
N LEU A 67 30.33 -8.56 7.76
CA LEU A 67 29.42 -9.64 8.16
C LEU A 67 29.54 -10.79 7.16
N GLU A 68 29.96 -11.95 7.65
CA GLU A 68 29.95 -13.20 6.86
C GLU A 68 28.56 -13.85 6.93
N PHE A 69 28.05 -14.28 5.77
CA PHE A 69 26.81 -15.04 5.67
C PHE A 69 27.12 -16.54 5.77
N GLU A 70 26.78 -17.16 6.89
CA GLU A 70 27.18 -18.53 7.25
C GLU A 70 26.98 -19.55 6.13
N PHE A 71 25.82 -19.53 5.47
CA PHE A 71 25.47 -20.49 4.42
C PHE A 71 26.24 -20.29 3.11
N SER A 72 26.45 -19.04 2.69
CA SER A 72 27.06 -18.74 1.37
C SER A 72 28.56 -18.45 1.44
N LYS A 73 29.10 -18.27 2.66
CA LYS A 73 30.48 -17.83 2.92
C LYS A 73 30.86 -16.49 2.25
N ARG A 74 29.87 -15.75 1.75
CA ARG A 74 30.06 -14.40 1.22
C ARG A 74 30.19 -13.41 2.39
N VAL A 75 31.03 -12.40 2.19
CA VAL A 75 31.29 -11.36 3.19
C VAL A 75 30.73 -10.03 2.71
N SER A 76 29.81 -9.47 3.47
CA SER A 76 29.33 -8.10 3.32
C SER A 76 30.34 -7.12 3.94
N ARG A 77 30.55 -5.98 3.30
CA ARG A 77 31.49 -4.94 3.77
C ARG A 77 30.96 -4.16 4.97
N SER A 78 29.64 -4.10 5.14
CA SER A 78 28.98 -3.45 6.29
C SER A 78 27.70 -4.22 6.68
N ARG A 79 27.10 -3.87 7.82
CA ARG A 79 25.82 -4.42 8.31
C ARG A 79 24.64 -3.53 7.95
N ILE A 80 24.86 -2.59 7.03
CA ILE A 80 23.83 -1.70 6.51
C ILE A 80 23.25 -2.33 5.25
N PHE A 81 21.93 -2.37 5.20
CA PHE A 81 21.17 -3.07 4.18
C PHE A 81 20.16 -2.11 3.56
N LYS A 82 20.16 -2.01 2.22
CA LYS A 82 19.04 -1.40 1.49
C LYS A 82 17.98 -2.47 1.26
N ALA A 83 16.83 -2.28 1.88
CA ALA A 83 15.66 -3.15 1.72
C ALA A 83 15.01 -2.99 0.34
N SER A 84 14.20 -3.99 -0.03
CA SER A 84 13.40 -3.90 -1.25
C SER A 84 12.46 -2.70 -1.20
N MET A 85 12.31 -2.02 -2.33
CA MET A 85 11.39 -0.90 -2.50
C MET A 85 10.89 -0.89 -3.94
N THR A 86 9.80 -0.17 -4.17
CA THR A 86 9.34 0.11 -5.52
C THR A 86 9.86 1.47 -5.95
N GLU A 87 10.86 1.50 -6.84
CA GLU A 87 11.48 2.74 -7.28
C GLU A 87 10.63 3.53 -8.29
N ARG A 88 9.74 2.86 -9.03
CA ARG A 88 8.90 3.44 -10.11
C ARG A 88 9.68 4.21 -11.19
N LEU A 89 10.90 3.73 -11.50
CA LEU A 89 11.81 4.34 -12.48
C LEU A 89 11.96 3.52 -13.77
N ALA A 90 11.26 2.40 -13.92
CA ALA A 90 11.33 1.60 -15.15
C ALA A 90 10.42 2.18 -16.25
N SER A 91 10.59 1.69 -17.48
CA SER A 91 9.74 2.10 -18.60
C SER A 91 8.26 1.77 -18.35
N TRP A 92 7.39 2.59 -18.93
CA TRP A 92 5.94 2.42 -18.81
C TRP A 92 5.24 2.68 -20.15
N SER A 93 4.26 1.85 -20.47
CA SER A 93 3.37 2.03 -21.63
C SER A 93 1.97 1.55 -21.29
N THR A 94 0.96 2.35 -21.60
CA THR A 94 -0.46 1.98 -21.38
C THR A 94 -1.00 1.02 -22.43
N ILE A 95 -0.31 0.91 -23.58
CA ILE A 95 -0.77 0.17 -24.76
C ILE A 95 0.08 -1.09 -24.98
N ASP A 96 1.40 -0.93 -24.96
CA ASP A 96 2.35 -2.01 -25.26
C ASP A 96 2.87 -2.62 -23.97
N LEU A 97 2.50 -3.87 -23.71
CA LEU A 97 2.95 -4.61 -22.53
C LEU A 97 4.45 -4.96 -22.59
N SER A 98 5.00 -5.16 -23.78
CA SER A 98 6.41 -5.52 -23.97
C SER A 98 7.35 -4.35 -23.66
N ALA A 99 6.86 -3.12 -23.78
CA ALA A 99 7.59 -1.91 -23.47
C ALA A 99 7.56 -1.53 -21.97
N ARG A 100 7.02 -2.38 -21.08
CA ARG A 100 6.93 -2.12 -19.64
C ARG A 100 8.12 -2.72 -18.88
N GLY A 101 8.55 -2.02 -17.85
CA GLY A 101 9.49 -2.55 -16.86
C GLY A 101 10.92 -2.71 -17.34
N ILE A 102 11.27 -2.10 -18.48
CA ILE A 102 12.63 -2.02 -19.00
C ILE A 102 13.43 -1.04 -18.12
N PRO A 103 14.62 -1.42 -17.63
CA PRO A 103 15.46 -0.51 -16.86
C PRO A 103 15.82 0.75 -17.66
N THR A 104 15.52 1.92 -17.08
CA THR A 104 15.94 3.23 -17.62
C THR A 104 17.32 3.60 -17.08
N GLU A 105 17.91 4.68 -17.61
CA GLU A 105 19.17 5.21 -17.08
C GLU A 105 19.03 5.69 -15.62
N GLU A 106 17.85 6.16 -15.23
CA GLU A 106 17.58 6.68 -13.88
C GLU A 106 17.69 5.58 -12.82
N ILE A 107 17.09 4.42 -13.06
CA ILE A 107 17.20 3.30 -12.13
C ILE A 107 18.62 2.72 -12.12
N ILE A 108 19.30 2.66 -13.27
CA ILE A 108 20.71 2.25 -13.33
C ILE A 108 21.57 3.18 -12.48
N ASN A 109 21.35 4.49 -12.59
CA ASN A 109 22.06 5.48 -11.79
C ASN A 109 21.73 5.35 -10.30
N ALA A 110 20.46 5.14 -9.92
CA ALA A 110 20.07 4.94 -8.53
C ALA A 110 20.82 3.75 -7.89
N TYR A 111 20.86 2.60 -8.58
CA TYR A 111 21.58 1.42 -8.09
C TYR A 111 23.10 1.63 -8.08
N ARG A 112 23.65 2.41 -9.02
CA ARG A 112 25.07 2.82 -9.00
C ARG A 112 25.37 3.66 -7.75
N TRP A 113 24.52 4.63 -7.42
CA TRP A 113 24.68 5.46 -6.22
C TRP A 113 24.58 4.65 -4.93
N PHE A 114 23.63 3.72 -4.85
CA PHE A 114 23.53 2.82 -3.71
C PHE A 114 24.77 1.93 -3.57
N GLY A 115 25.27 1.39 -4.69
CA GLY A 115 26.51 0.60 -4.72
C GLY A 115 27.74 1.38 -4.24
N ASN A 116 27.83 2.65 -4.62
CA ASN A 116 28.92 3.54 -4.19
C ASN A 116 28.79 4.02 -2.74
N GLY A 117 27.62 3.86 -2.11
CA GLY A 117 27.32 4.36 -0.77
C GLY A 117 27.88 3.53 0.39
N GLY A 118 28.67 2.47 0.13
CA GLY A 118 29.24 1.62 1.19
C GLY A 118 28.22 0.71 1.89
N LEU A 119 27.06 0.51 1.26
CA LEU A 119 26.07 -0.46 1.70
C LEU A 119 26.65 -1.88 1.60
N GLY A 120 26.32 -2.69 2.60
CA GLY A 120 26.81 -4.06 2.67
C GLY A 120 26.06 -4.99 1.75
N VAL A 121 24.72 -4.85 1.76
CA VAL A 121 23.82 -5.60 0.88
C VAL A 121 22.78 -4.64 0.31
N ILE A 122 22.49 -4.82 -0.97
CA ILE A 122 21.47 -4.09 -1.71
C ILE A 122 20.49 -5.13 -2.25
N LEU A 123 19.27 -5.13 -1.72
CA LEU A 123 18.19 -5.88 -2.34
C LEU A 123 17.61 -5.05 -3.47
N THR A 124 17.46 -5.67 -4.64
CA THR A 124 16.75 -5.04 -5.77
C THR A 124 15.32 -4.69 -5.36
N GLY A 125 14.66 -3.86 -6.16
CA GLY A 125 13.27 -3.54 -5.97
C GLY A 125 12.38 -4.76 -6.19
N ASN A 126 11.08 -4.59 -5.96
CA ASN A 126 10.11 -5.63 -6.24
C ASN A 126 10.05 -5.85 -7.76
N LEU A 127 10.63 -6.97 -8.22
CA LEU A 127 10.60 -7.38 -9.62
C LEU A 127 9.31 -8.11 -9.91
N ILE A 128 8.54 -7.58 -10.84
CA ILE A 128 7.27 -8.15 -11.27
C ILE A 128 7.53 -9.20 -12.36
N VAL A 129 6.80 -10.31 -12.33
CA VAL A 129 6.94 -11.41 -13.31
C VAL A 129 5.85 -11.41 -14.38
N ASP A 130 4.91 -10.46 -14.30
CA ASP A 130 3.77 -10.32 -15.21
C ASP A 130 3.51 -8.83 -15.53
N ALA A 131 3.56 -8.48 -16.81
CA ALA A 131 3.35 -7.10 -17.28
C ALA A 131 1.89 -6.60 -17.14
N VAL A 132 0.94 -7.50 -16.89
CA VAL A 132 -0.48 -7.19 -16.67
C VAL A 132 -0.74 -6.92 -15.18
N ASN A 133 -0.26 -7.81 -14.31
CA ASN A 133 -0.51 -7.78 -12.86
C ASN A 133 0.61 -7.06 -12.10
N ILE A 134 0.64 -5.74 -12.20
CA ILE A 134 1.67 -4.88 -11.60
C ILE A 134 1.17 -4.18 -10.33
N GLU A 135 2.11 -3.73 -9.48
CA GLU A 135 1.80 -2.88 -8.32
C GLU A 135 1.56 -1.41 -8.76
N GLY A 136 2.27 -0.93 -9.78
CA GLY A 136 2.18 0.43 -10.28
C GLY A 136 2.99 0.69 -11.55
N ALA A 137 2.69 1.79 -12.21
CA ALA A 137 3.45 2.24 -13.38
C ALA A 137 4.93 2.45 -13.03
N GLY A 138 5.83 1.96 -13.90
CA GLY A 138 7.28 2.06 -13.71
C GLY A 138 7.90 1.00 -12.80
N ASN A 139 7.18 -0.07 -12.43
CA ASN A 139 7.82 -1.24 -11.81
C ASN A 139 8.78 -1.91 -12.80
N LEU A 140 9.89 -2.46 -12.30
CA LEU A 140 10.73 -3.37 -13.07
C LEU A 140 9.99 -4.70 -13.32
N ILE A 141 10.13 -5.25 -14.52
CA ILE A 141 9.51 -6.51 -14.92
C ILE A 141 10.59 -7.45 -15.47
N ILE A 142 10.61 -8.70 -14.99
CA ILE A 142 11.33 -9.80 -15.63
C ILE A 142 10.27 -10.67 -16.31
N PRO A 143 10.18 -10.64 -17.65
CA PRO A 143 9.17 -11.43 -18.33
C PRO A 143 9.54 -12.92 -18.30
N PRO A 144 8.56 -13.83 -18.34
CA PRO A 144 8.78 -15.28 -18.19
C PRO A 144 9.58 -15.90 -19.33
N ASP A 145 9.67 -15.24 -20.48
CA ASP A 145 10.45 -15.61 -21.66
C ASP A 145 11.86 -14.99 -21.67
N ALA A 146 12.28 -14.30 -20.61
CA ALA A 146 13.62 -13.75 -20.50
C ALA A 146 14.70 -14.86 -20.48
N PRO A 147 15.86 -14.64 -21.16
CA PRO A 147 16.98 -15.57 -21.09
C PRO A 147 17.65 -15.58 -19.71
N PHE A 148 18.28 -16.70 -19.35
CA PHE A 148 19.02 -16.93 -18.10
C PHE A 148 20.51 -16.63 -18.22
#